data_AF-A0A5K1ANS4-F1
#
_entry.id   AF-A0A5K1ANS4-F1
#
_cell.length_a   1.000
_cell.length_b   1.000
_cell.length_c   1.000
_cell.angle_alpha   90.00
_cell.angle_beta   90.00
_cell.angle_gamma   90.00
#
_symmetry.space_group_name_H-M   'P 1'
#
loop_
_entity.id
_entity.type
_entity.pdbx_description
1 polymer ?
#
loop_
_entity_poly.entity_id
_entity_poly.type
_entity_poly.pdbx_seq_one_letter_code
_entity_poly.pdbx_strand_id
1 'polypeptide(L)'
;MAFSRVGMVALGLLLAGLVLVNGQSCSDQDLATLGARCRPFVARELPPAPPSEDCCNAVRGADLICVCGRITPEIERMISMQKVVDVASKCGKPIPSGTRCG
;
A
#
# COMPACT_ATOMS: atom_id res chain seq x y z
N MET A 1 -8.63 41.14 38.20
CA MET A 1 -9.54 40.63 37.16
C MET A 1 -8.70 39.88 36.15
N ALA A 2 -8.84 38.56 36.14
CA ALA A 2 -8.08 37.64 35.32
C ALA A 2 -8.58 37.73 33.88
N PHE A 3 -7.97 38.59 33.06
CA PHE A 3 -8.19 38.57 31.61
C PHE A 3 -7.18 37.61 30.98
N SER A 4 -7.50 36.33 31.22
CA SER A 4 -7.36 35.16 30.38
C SER A 4 -6.07 34.96 29.56
N ARG A 5 -5.17 34.18 30.17
CA ARG A 5 -4.13 33.34 29.53
C ARG A 5 -4.67 32.39 28.44
N VAL A 6 -6.00 32.31 28.30
CA VAL A 6 -6.73 31.52 27.30
C VAL A 6 -6.51 32.03 25.87
N GLY A 7 -6.27 33.34 25.67
CA GLY A 7 -6.12 33.92 24.34
C GLY A 7 -4.85 33.49 23.59
N MET A 8 -3.76 33.19 24.31
CA MET A 8 -2.48 32.84 23.70
C MET A 8 -2.35 31.33 23.41
N VAL A 9 -3.10 30.50 24.12
CA VAL A 9 -3.11 29.03 23.91
C VAL A 9 -3.97 28.66 22.70
N ALA A 10 -5.06 29.39 22.46
CA ALA A 10 -5.96 29.13 21.34
C ALA A 10 -5.33 29.38 19.95
N LEU A 11 -4.41 30.35 19.83
CA LEU A 11 -3.79 30.68 18.55
C LEU A 11 -2.66 29.70 18.14
N GLY A 12 -2.01 29.05 19.10
CA GLY A 12 -0.97 28.04 18.83
C GLY A 12 -1.52 26.66 18.45
N LEU A 13 -2.71 26.29 18.92
CA LEU A 13 -3.32 24.97 18.67
C LEU A 13 -3.99 24.85 17.28
N LEU A 14 -4.25 25.97 16.60
CA LEU A 14 -4.89 25.96 15.28
C LEU A 14 -3.95 25.53 14.13
N LEU A 15 -2.62 25.51 14.35
CA LEU A 15 -1.64 25.15 13.31
C LEU A 15 -1.25 23.67 13.29
N ALA A 16 -1.66 22.87 14.27
CA ALA A 16 -1.30 21.45 14.37
C ALA A 16 -2.25 20.50 13.60
N GLY A 17 -3.34 21.02 13.02
CA GLY A 17 -4.41 20.21 12.41
C GLY A 17 -4.22 19.80 10.96
N LEU A 18 -3.23 20.37 10.25
CA LEU A 18 -2.95 20.01 8.85
C LEU A 18 -1.91 18.88 8.78
N VAL A 19 -2.22 17.74 9.40
CA VAL A 19 -1.59 16.49 8.94
C VAL A 19 -2.30 16.15 7.63
N LEU A 20 -1.76 16.67 6.52
CA LEU A 20 -2.06 16.16 5.20
C LEU A 20 -1.55 14.71 5.17
N VAL A 21 -2.40 13.77 5.57
CA VAL A 21 -2.22 12.36 5.23
C VAL A 21 -2.35 12.33 3.71
N ASN A 22 -1.21 12.48 3.03
CA ASN A 22 -1.09 12.34 1.60
C ASN A 22 -1.20 10.84 1.29
N GLY A 23 -2.38 10.26 1.55
CA GLY A 23 -2.73 8.94 1.08
C GLY A 23 -2.80 9.05 -0.42
N GLN A 24 -1.73 8.64 -1.10
CA GLN A 24 -1.74 8.55 -2.55
C GLN A 24 -2.83 7.55 -2.89
N SER A 25 -3.97 8.06 -3.36
CA SER A 25 -5.09 7.21 -3.74
C SER A 25 -4.70 6.51 -5.02
N CYS A 26 -4.30 5.25 -4.91
CA CYS A 26 -4.25 4.31 -6.01
C CYS A 26 -5.65 4.06 -6.57
N SER A 27 -5.71 3.70 -7.84
CA SER A 27 -6.90 3.39 -8.60
C SER A 27 -7.03 1.87 -8.82
N ASP A 28 -8.21 1.42 -9.25
CA ASP A 28 -8.37 0.00 -9.63
C ASP A 28 -7.50 -0.36 -10.84
N GLN A 29 -7.09 0.64 -11.63
CA GLN A 29 -6.13 0.48 -12.72
C GLN A 29 -4.73 0.11 -12.19
N ASP A 30 -4.33 0.59 -11.02
CA ASP A 30 -3.04 0.24 -10.41
C ASP A 30 -3.02 -1.22 -9.97
N LEU A 31 -4.11 -1.67 -9.32
CA LEU A 31 -4.30 -3.08 -8.98
C LEU A 31 -4.35 -3.96 -10.23
N ALA A 32 -5.08 -3.55 -11.27
CA ALA A 32 -5.15 -4.28 -12.54
C ALA A 32 -3.78 -4.36 -13.23
N THR A 33 -2.98 -3.29 -13.18
CA THR A 33 -1.65 -3.23 -13.78
C THR A 33 -0.66 -4.15 -13.06
N LEU A 34 -0.69 -4.16 -11.73
CA LEU A 34 0.04 -5.13 -10.92
C LEU A 34 -0.42 -6.56 -11.20
N GLY A 35 -1.73 -6.80 -11.25
CA GLY A 35 -2.30 -8.10 -11.58
C GLY A 35 -1.83 -8.60 -12.94
N ALA A 36 -1.91 -7.79 -13.98
CA ALA A 36 -1.50 -8.15 -15.34
C ALA A 36 0.00 -8.52 -15.43
N ARG A 37 0.86 -7.78 -14.72
CA ARG A 37 2.32 -7.97 -14.81
C ARG A 37 2.86 -9.00 -13.82
N CYS A 38 2.21 -9.18 -12.67
CA CYS A 38 2.73 -9.99 -11.57
C CYS A 38 1.94 -11.28 -11.29
N ARG A 39 0.74 -11.47 -11.85
CA ARG A 39 -0.07 -12.70 -11.66
C ARG A 39 0.72 -14.02 -11.75
N PRO A 40 1.60 -14.27 -12.73
CA PRO A 40 2.31 -15.55 -12.79
C PRO A 40 3.23 -15.81 -11.59
N PHE A 41 3.65 -14.76 -10.88
CA PHE A 41 4.56 -14.86 -9.72
C PHE A 41 3.81 -14.88 -8.38
N VAL A 42 2.55 -14.45 -8.36
CA VAL A 42 1.75 -14.36 -7.12
C VAL A 42 0.57 -15.31 -7.05
N ALA A 43 0.12 -15.90 -8.17
CA ALA A 43 -1.01 -16.83 -8.16
C ALA A 43 -0.75 -18.04 -7.26
N ARG A 44 -1.79 -18.53 -6.56
CA ARG A 44 -1.66 -19.70 -5.67
C ARG A 44 -1.27 -20.97 -6.42
N GLU A 45 -1.94 -21.22 -7.54
CA GLU A 45 -1.86 -22.46 -8.34
C GLU A 45 -0.49 -22.69 -9.02
N LEU A 46 0.29 -21.62 -9.23
CA LEU A 46 1.58 -21.73 -9.91
C LEU A 46 2.69 -22.08 -8.91
N PRO A 47 3.80 -22.72 -9.32
CA PRO A 47 4.96 -22.85 -8.45
C PRO A 47 5.60 -21.48 -8.15
N PRO A 48 6.33 -21.30 -7.04
CA PRO A 48 7.12 -20.10 -6.81
C PRO A 48 8.15 -19.88 -7.91
N ALA A 49 8.22 -18.67 -8.45
CA ALA A 49 9.17 -18.26 -9.47
C ALA A 49 9.75 -16.86 -9.13
N PRO A 50 10.97 -16.54 -9.57
CA PRO A 50 11.49 -15.17 -9.44
C PRO A 50 10.64 -14.21 -10.28
N PRO A 51 10.38 -12.97 -9.80
CA PRO A 51 9.61 -11.99 -10.56
C PRO A 51 10.36 -11.56 -11.82
N SER A 52 9.62 -11.26 -12.88
CA SER A 52 10.18 -10.58 -14.05
C SER A 52 10.53 -9.13 -13.75
N GLU A 53 11.40 -8.56 -14.57
CA GLU A 53 11.73 -7.13 -14.48
C GLU A 53 10.50 -6.23 -14.69
N ASP A 54 9.59 -6.61 -15.60
CA ASP A 54 8.32 -5.92 -15.81
C ASP A 54 7.41 -5.93 -14.58
N CYS A 55 7.35 -7.04 -13.85
CA CYS A 55 6.64 -7.11 -12.58
C CYS A 55 7.31 -6.20 -11.55
N CYS A 56 8.64 -6.25 -11.42
CA CYS A 56 9.35 -5.41 -10.46
C CYS A 56 9.25 -3.92 -10.77
N ASN A 57 9.21 -3.52 -12.04
CA ASN A 57 8.97 -2.13 -12.44
C ASN A 57 7.58 -1.66 -11.95
N ALA A 58 6.55 -2.48 -12.11
CA ALA A 58 5.21 -2.18 -11.61
C ALA A 58 5.16 -2.11 -10.08
N VAL A 59 5.78 -3.06 -9.39
CA VAL A 59 5.87 -3.08 -7.92
C VAL A 59 6.56 -1.82 -7.40
N ARG A 60 7.70 -1.44 -8.01
CA ARG A 60 8.43 -0.23 -7.61
C ARG A 60 7.60 1.04 -7.78
N GLY A 61 6.83 1.13 -8.86
CA GLY A 61 5.96 2.28 -9.16
C GLY A 61 4.66 2.35 -8.36
N ALA A 62 4.13 1.23 -7.86
CA ALA A 62 2.80 1.18 -7.25
C ALA A 62 2.80 1.50 -5.75
N ASP A 63 1.76 2.18 -5.24
CA ASP A 63 1.51 2.26 -3.80
C ASP A 63 0.97 0.92 -3.27
N LEU A 64 1.86 0.07 -2.76
CA LEU A 64 1.51 -1.27 -2.29
C LEU A 64 0.55 -1.26 -1.10
N ILE A 65 0.60 -0.23 -0.24
CA ILE A 65 -0.31 -0.12 0.91
C ILE A 65 -1.71 0.22 0.41
N CYS A 66 -1.82 1.20 -0.49
CA CYS A 66 -3.10 1.54 -1.06
C CYS A 66 -3.70 0.38 -1.85
N VAL A 67 -2.91 -0.29 -2.71
CA VAL A 67 -3.38 -1.41 -3.52
C VAL A 67 -3.82 -2.59 -2.64
N CYS A 68 -3.15 -2.81 -1.50
CA CYS A 68 -3.58 -3.81 -0.52
C CYS A 68 -5.02 -3.56 -0.02
N GLY A 69 -5.43 -2.30 0.14
CA GLY A 69 -6.81 -1.94 0.49
C GLY A 69 -7.84 -2.15 -0.63
N ARG A 70 -7.40 -2.49 -1.86
CA ARG A 70 -8.26 -2.81 -3.00
C ARG A 70 -8.39 -4.31 -3.26
N ILE A 71 -7.58 -5.12 -2.57
CA ILE A 71 -7.68 -6.58 -2.67
C ILE A 71 -9.04 -6.99 -2.10
N THR A 72 -9.84 -7.69 -2.89
CA THR A 72 -11.12 -8.25 -2.46
C THR A 72 -10.92 -9.70 -2.02
N PRO A 73 -11.88 -10.30 -1.28
CA PRO A 73 -11.82 -11.72 -0.93
C PRO A 73 -11.70 -12.65 -2.15
N GLU A 74 -12.28 -12.25 -3.29
CA GLU A 74 -12.15 -12.95 -4.57
C GLU A 74 -10.68 -13.00 -5.02
N ILE A 75 -10.01 -11.85 -4.99
CA ILE A 75 -8.60 -11.71 -5.37
C ILE A 75 -7.70 -12.48 -4.39
N GLU A 76 -7.97 -12.36 -3.09
CA GLU A 76 -7.20 -13.02 -2.04
C GLU A 76 -7.24 -14.55 -2.16
N ARG A 77 -8.36 -15.12 -2.64
CA ARG A 77 -8.46 -16.56 -2.95
C ARG A 77 -7.60 -16.97 -4.15
N MET A 78 -7.35 -16.08 -5.10
CA MET A 78 -6.57 -16.40 -6.31
C MET A 78 -5.05 -16.23 -6.13
N ILE A 79 -4.62 -15.37 -5.20
CA ILE A 79 -3.19 -15.03 -5.00
C ILE A 79 -2.66 -15.54 -3.66
N SER A 80 -1.39 -15.94 -3.61
CA SER A 80 -0.72 -16.28 -2.37
C SER A 80 -0.12 -15.02 -1.74
N MET A 81 -0.63 -14.62 -0.57
CA MET A 81 -0.08 -13.46 0.15
C MET A 81 1.40 -13.64 0.51
N GLN A 82 1.85 -14.87 0.75
CA GLN A 82 3.27 -15.15 0.94
C GLN A 82 4.07 -14.78 -0.31
N LYS A 83 3.60 -15.17 -1.49
CA LYS A 83 4.27 -14.82 -2.75
C LYS A 83 4.23 -13.33 -3.05
N VAL A 84 3.15 -12.64 -2.69
CA VAL A 84 3.06 -11.17 -2.81
C VAL A 84 4.18 -10.52 -1.98
N VAL A 85 4.34 -10.95 -0.72
CA VAL A 85 5.42 -10.46 0.16
C VAL A 85 6.80 -10.79 -0.42
N ASP A 86 7.00 -12.02 -0.90
CA ASP A 86 8.27 -12.46 -1.49
C ASP A 86 8.63 -11.64 -2.74
N VAL A 87 7.66 -11.42 -3.63
CA VAL A 87 7.83 -10.60 -4.84
C VAL A 87 8.16 -9.16 -4.48
N ALA A 88 7.42 -8.57 -3.55
CA ALA A 88 7.65 -7.20 -3.09
C ALA A 88 9.07 -7.02 -2.51
N SER A 89 9.50 -7.97 -1.66
CA SER A 89 10.84 -8.00 -1.10
C SER A 89 11.93 -8.15 -2.17
N LYS A 90 11.78 -9.12 -3.09
CA LYS A 90 12.73 -9.36 -4.20
C LYS A 90 12.84 -8.17 -5.16
N CYS A 91 11.77 -7.42 -5.35
CA CYS A 91 11.77 -6.21 -6.17
C CYS A 91 12.28 -4.95 -5.45
N GLY A 92 12.74 -5.08 -4.19
CA GLY A 92 13.31 -3.99 -3.41
C GLY A 92 12.29 -3.06 -2.76
N LYS A 93 11.03 -3.49 -2.63
CA LYS A 93 9.95 -2.73 -2.03
C LYS A 93 9.16 -3.59 -1.02
N PRO A 94 9.77 -3.98 0.11
CA PRO A 94 9.12 -4.85 1.07
C PRO A 94 7.85 -4.20 1.64
N ILE A 95 6.80 -5.02 1.82
CA ILE A 95 5.57 -4.60 2.48
C ILE A 95 5.85 -4.55 4.00
N PRO A 96 5.53 -3.45 4.70
CA PRO A 96 5.65 -3.36 6.15
C PRO A 96 4.92 -4.50 6.87
N SER A 97 5.57 -5.08 7.87
CA SER A 97 4.96 -6.12 8.69
C SER A 97 3.68 -5.63 9.36
N GLY A 98 2.67 -6.50 9.45
CA GLY A 98 1.36 -6.16 10.02
C GLY A 98 0.40 -5.43 9.08
N THR A 99 0.83 -5.12 7.84
CA THR A 99 -0.07 -4.64 6.79
C THR A 99 -1.15 -5.69 6.52
N ARG A 100 -2.42 -5.29 6.56
CA ARG A 100 -3.55 -6.12 6.13
C ARG A 100 -3.91 -5.76 4.70
N CYS A 101 -4.10 -6.78 3.88
CA CYS A 101 -4.60 -6.66 2.51
C CYS A 101 -5.83 -7.56 2.42
N GLY A 102 -6.92 -7.07 1.83
CA GLY A 102 -8.22 -7.74 1.95
C GLY A 102 -8.92 -7.39 3.25
#